data_AF-A0A7J6X5P5-F1
#
_entry.id   AF-A0A7J6X5P5-F1
#
_cell.length_a   1.000
_cell.length_b   1.000
_cell.length_c   1.000
_cell.angle_alpha   90.00
_cell.angle_beta   90.00
_cell.angle_gamma   90.00
#
_symmetry.space_group_name_H-M   'P 1'
#
loop_
_entity.id
_entity.type
_entity.pdbx_description
1 polymer ?
#
loop_
_entity_poly.entity_id
_entity_poly.type
_entity_poly.pdbx_seq_one_letter_code
_entity_poly.pdbx_strand_id
1 'polypeptide(L)'
;HIPAVSVNDEGRVVSVSEEQVEGNSIKEPLNKGKRKLTLSSAPFALTCILHKKYILADPTAEEESIMETLVTVVLDATGRLVSFYKPGGAFLAYTSAVQDCIALTRQRVKELQKILIEAVADMELD
;
A
#
# COMPACT_ATOMS: atom_id res chain seq x y z
N HIS A 1 -11.23 36.85 9.75
CA HIS A 1 -10.47 36.98 8.48
C HIS A 1 -9.75 35.67 8.25
N ILE A 2 -10.00 34.96 7.14
CA ILE A 2 -9.32 33.67 6.84
C ILE A 2 -8.18 33.99 5.85
N PRO A 3 -6.92 33.68 6.18
CA PRO A 3 -5.79 34.01 5.32
C PRO A 3 -5.79 33.17 4.03
N ALA A 4 -5.33 33.76 2.93
CA ALA A 4 -5.12 33.03 1.68
C ALA A 4 -3.92 32.09 1.82
N VAL A 5 -4.14 30.80 1.56
CA VAL A 5 -3.13 29.75 1.64
C VAL A 5 -3.09 28.94 0.35
N SER A 6 -1.90 28.48 -0.04
CA SER A 6 -1.67 27.57 -1.16
C SER A 6 -0.87 26.35 -0.70
N VAL A 7 -0.76 25.32 -1.55
CA VAL A 7 0.00 24.11 -1.23
C VAL A 7 1.22 24.04 -2.15
N ASN A 8 2.42 24.13 -1.60
CA ASN A 8 3.66 24.06 -2.36
C ASN A 8 3.88 22.66 -2.98
N ASP A 9 4.92 22.51 -3.81
CA ASP A 9 5.21 21.24 -4.52
C ASP A 9 5.55 20.06 -3.60
N GLU A 10 5.88 20.33 -2.34
CA GLU A 10 6.11 19.33 -1.30
C GLU A 10 4.82 18.92 -0.57
N GLY A 11 3.66 19.46 -0.95
CA GLY A 11 2.39 19.17 -0.28
C GLY A 11 2.18 19.93 1.03
N ARG A 12 3.01 20.95 1.33
CA ARG A 12 2.89 21.78 2.54
C ARG A 12 2.02 23.01 2.30
N VAL A 13 1.20 23.36 3.28
CA VAL A 13 0.38 24.58 3.25
C VAL A 13 1.27 25.80 3.54
N VAL A 14 1.26 26.77 2.63
CA VAL A 14 2.01 28.03 2.72
C VAL A 14 1.06 29.22 2.61
N SER A 15 1.33 30.30 3.35
CA SER A 15 0.57 31.56 3.24
C SER A 15 1.00 32.33 1.99
N VAL A 16 0.04 32.85 1.23
CA VAL A 16 0.32 33.69 0.06
C VAL A 16 0.44 35.14 0.53
N SER A 17 1.62 35.74 0.34
CA SER A 17 1.89 37.14 0.70
C SER A 17 1.11 38.11 -0.21
N GLU A 18 0.63 39.22 0.34
CA GLU A 18 -0.27 40.20 -0.32
C GLU A 18 0.39 41.02 -1.46
N GLU A 19 1.69 40.85 -1.71
CA GLU A 19 2.45 41.60 -2.73
C GLU A 19 2.12 41.22 -4.19
N GLN A 20 1.32 40.18 -4.41
CA GLN A 20 0.81 39.79 -5.74
C GLN A 20 -0.66 40.20 -5.98
N VAL A 21 -1.23 41.03 -5.09
CA VAL A 21 -2.65 41.42 -5.11
C VAL A 21 -2.83 42.84 -5.65
N GLU A 22 -2.23 43.16 -6.79
CA GLU A 22 -2.68 44.31 -7.60
C GLU A 22 -3.03 43.85 -9.02
N GLY A 23 -4.28 43.46 -9.22
CA GLY A 23 -4.79 43.12 -10.55
C GLY A 23 -6.01 42.21 -10.52
N ASN A 24 -7.14 42.77 -10.07
CA ASN A 24 -8.51 42.33 -10.32
C ASN A 24 -8.68 41.10 -11.25
N SER A 25 -8.72 39.87 -10.69
CA SER A 25 -9.21 38.66 -11.38
C SER A 25 -9.49 37.56 -10.36
N ILE A 26 -10.79 37.26 -10.20
CA ILE A 26 -11.45 36.00 -9.85
C ILE A 26 -10.57 34.97 -9.11
N LYS A 27 -11.03 34.61 -7.90
CA LYS A 27 -10.56 33.51 -7.03
C LYS A 27 -10.58 32.17 -7.78
N GLU A 28 -9.60 31.95 -8.64
CA GLU A 28 -9.36 30.65 -9.22
C GLU A 28 -8.81 29.74 -8.10
N PRO A 29 -9.30 28.50 -7.94
CA PRO A 29 -8.69 27.58 -7.00
C PRO A 29 -7.23 27.40 -7.40
N LEU A 30 -6.30 27.77 -6.50
CA LEU A 30 -4.85 27.74 -6.72
C LEU A 30 -4.29 26.32 -7.00
N ASN A 31 -5.15 25.29 -6.88
CA ASN A 31 -4.86 23.90 -7.21
C ASN A 31 -5.69 23.46 -8.42
N LYS A 32 -5.25 23.80 -9.65
CA LYS A 32 -5.90 23.33 -10.90
C LYS A 32 -5.28 22.05 -11.49
N GLY A 33 -4.10 21.64 -11.02
CA GLY A 33 -3.37 20.49 -11.56
C GLY A 33 -3.62 19.20 -10.78
N LYS A 34 -3.70 18.06 -11.47
CA LYS A 34 -3.53 16.74 -10.84
C LYS A 34 -2.08 16.65 -10.34
N ARG A 35 -1.86 16.43 -9.04
CA ARG A 35 -0.52 16.27 -8.44
C ARG A 35 -0.30 14.81 -8.05
N LYS A 36 0.85 14.25 -8.42
CA LYS A 36 1.27 12.90 -8.02
C LYS A 36 1.60 12.89 -6.52
N LEU A 37 1.17 11.84 -5.82
CA LEU A 37 1.50 11.64 -4.40
C LEU A 37 2.87 10.98 -4.27
N THR A 38 3.75 11.54 -3.44
CA THR A 38 5.02 10.89 -3.10
C THR A 38 4.79 9.81 -2.05
N LEU A 39 4.93 8.55 -2.45
CA LEU A 39 4.83 7.40 -1.54
C LEU A 39 6.22 7.02 -1.04
N SER A 40 6.37 6.81 0.27
CA SER A 40 7.63 6.36 0.87
C SER A 40 7.90 4.87 0.63
N SER A 41 6.85 4.05 0.59
CA SER A 41 6.91 2.63 0.25
C SER A 41 5.52 2.12 -0.11
N ALA A 42 5.46 1.10 -0.96
CA ALA A 42 4.24 0.35 -1.27
C ALA A 42 4.33 -1.04 -0.61
N PRO A 43 3.54 -1.31 0.45
CA PRO A 43 3.51 -2.63 1.07
C PRO A 43 2.65 -3.61 0.26
N PHE A 44 3.03 -4.88 0.29
CA PHE A 44 2.32 -5.98 -0.34
C PHE A 44 1.85 -6.97 0.73
N ALA A 45 0.59 -7.35 0.65
CA ALA A 45 -0.03 -8.34 1.52
C ALA A 45 -0.18 -9.68 0.80
N LEU A 46 0.03 -10.77 1.52
CA LEU A 46 -0.33 -12.11 1.09
C LEU A 46 -1.11 -12.79 2.22
N THR A 47 -2.28 -13.31 1.88
CA THR A 47 -3.07 -14.17 2.77
C THR A 47 -2.75 -15.62 2.46
N CYS A 48 -2.48 -16.39 3.49
CA CYS A 48 -2.23 -17.81 3.41
C CYS A 48 -3.15 -18.59 4.35
N ILE A 49 -3.59 -19.77 3.93
CA ILE A 49 -4.20 -20.76 4.81
C ILE A 49 -3.11 -21.69 5.33
N LEU A 50 -3.15 -21.97 6.63
CA LEU A 50 -2.36 -23.02 7.26
C LEU A 50 -3.24 -24.26 7.47
N HIS A 51 -2.97 -25.33 6.72
CA HIS A 51 -3.70 -26.60 6.86
C HIS A 51 -2.75 -27.78 7.04
N LYS A 52 -2.70 -28.33 8.26
CA LYS A 52 -1.85 -29.48 8.63
C LYS A 52 -0.37 -29.21 8.32
N LYS A 53 0.12 -29.67 7.17
CA LYS A 53 1.50 -29.51 6.69
C LYS A 53 1.60 -28.65 5.42
N TYR A 54 0.48 -28.11 4.97
CA TYR A 54 0.38 -27.35 3.74
C TYR A 54 0.12 -25.88 4.04
N ILE A 55 0.75 -25.04 3.24
CA ILE A 55 0.53 -23.59 3.21
C ILE A 55 -0.06 -23.31 1.83
N LEU A 56 -1.30 -22.83 1.81
CA LEU A 56 -1.96 -22.40 0.58
C LEU A 56 -1.87 -20.88 0.53
N ALA A 57 -1.39 -20.34 -0.58
CA ALA A 57 -1.28 -18.90 -0.79
C ALA A 57 -2.43 -18.42 -1.66
N ASP A 58 -3.00 -17.28 -1.29
CA ASP A 58 -4.11 -16.64 -2.00
C ASP A 58 -5.33 -17.57 -2.16
N PRO A 59 -5.96 -17.93 -1.04
CA PRO A 59 -6.99 -18.94 -1.05
C PRO A 59 -8.26 -18.48 -1.77
N THR A 60 -8.98 -19.41 -2.40
CA THR A 60 -10.30 -19.11 -2.98
C THR A 60 -11.39 -19.09 -1.91
N ALA A 61 -12.57 -18.55 -2.24
CA ALA A 61 -13.71 -18.54 -1.33
C ALA A 61 -14.11 -19.95 -0.84
N GLU A 62 -13.99 -20.96 -1.70
CA GLU A 62 -14.24 -22.36 -1.34
C GLU A 62 -13.20 -22.88 -0.34
N GLU A 63 -11.92 -22.53 -0.54
CA GLU A 63 -10.84 -22.92 0.36
C GLU A 63 -10.96 -22.23 1.71
N GLU A 64 -11.30 -20.94 1.73
CA GLU A 64 -11.54 -20.16 2.96
C GLU A 64 -12.74 -20.70 3.76
N SER A 65 -13.80 -21.16 3.08
CA SER A 65 -15.01 -21.71 3.72
C SER A 65 -14.75 -22.99 4.52
N ILE A 66 -13.76 -23.79 4.09
CA ILE A 66 -13.44 -25.09 4.69
C ILE A 66 -12.37 -24.96 5.80
N MET A 67 -11.61 -23.86 5.81
CA MET A 67 -10.37 -23.75 6.56
C MET A 67 -10.46 -22.72 7.69
N GLU A 68 -10.07 -23.14 8.89
CA GLU A 68 -10.25 -22.32 10.10
C GLU A 68 -9.06 -21.40 10.41
N THR A 69 -7.94 -21.49 9.69
CA THR A 69 -6.73 -20.71 10.02
C THR A 69 -6.14 -20.02 8.81
N LEU A 70 -6.39 -18.72 8.79
CA LEU A 70 -5.82 -17.75 7.87
C LEU A 70 -4.68 -17.00 8.56
N VAL A 71 -3.70 -16.60 7.78
CA VAL A 71 -2.59 -15.75 8.19
C VAL A 71 -2.33 -14.74 7.07
N THR A 72 -2.32 -13.46 7.40
CA THR A 72 -1.96 -12.40 6.45
C THR A 72 -0.60 -11.83 6.84
N VAL A 73 0.33 -11.85 5.89
CA VAL A 73 1.67 -11.28 6.04
C VAL A 73 1.78 -10.06 5.13
N VAL A 74 2.23 -8.94 5.68
CA VAL A 74 2.45 -7.70 4.93
C VAL A 74 3.92 -7.36 4.96
N LEU A 75 4.54 -7.27 3.79
CA LEU A 75 5.94 -6.87 3.63
C LEU A 75 6.03 -5.55 2.88
N ASP A 76 7.04 -4.73 3.20
CA ASP A 76 7.37 -3.57 2.37
C ASP A 76 8.14 -3.99 1.11
N ALA A 77 8.41 -3.03 0.21
CA ALA A 77 9.16 -3.26 -1.03
C ALA A 77 10.62 -3.73 -0.80
N THR A 78 11.17 -3.56 0.41
CA THR A 78 12.49 -4.09 0.79
C THR A 78 12.41 -5.50 1.40
N GLY A 79 11.19 -6.02 1.55
CA GLY A 79 10.89 -7.31 2.16
C GLY A 79 10.96 -7.29 3.69
N ARG A 80 10.90 -6.13 4.34
CA ARG A 80 10.77 -6.05 5.80
C ARG A 80 9.31 -6.28 6.19
N LEU A 81 9.11 -6.98 7.31
CA LEU A 81 7.78 -7.23 7.85
C LEU A 81 7.18 -5.93 8.37
N VAL A 82 6.02 -5.56 7.84
CA VAL A 82 5.24 -4.38 8.24
C VAL A 82 4.13 -4.80 9.20
N SER A 83 3.41 -5.85 8.85
CA SER A 83 2.31 -6.37 9.66
C SER A 83 2.21 -7.87 9.51
N PHE A 84 1.76 -8.52 10.59
CA PHE A 84 1.45 -9.93 10.63
C PHE A 84 0.13 -10.09 11.35
N TYR A 85 -0.83 -10.70 10.68
CA TYR A 85 -2.17 -10.89 11.22
C TYR A 85 -2.54 -12.36 11.19
N LYS A 86 -2.80 -12.91 12.36
CA LYS A 86 -3.41 -14.23 12.53
C LYS A 86 -4.68 -14.02 13.34
N PRO A 87 -5.88 -14.09 12.74
CA PRO A 87 -7.09 -14.24 13.52
C PRO A 87 -6.96 -15.53 14.33
N GLY A 88 -7.47 -15.51 15.57
CA GLY A 88 -7.50 -16.70 16.42
C GLY A 88 -8.12 -17.90 15.68
N GLY A 89 -7.83 -19.12 16.15
CA GLY A 89 -8.31 -20.33 15.49
C GLY A 89 -7.67 -21.58 16.09
N ALA A 90 -8.18 -22.75 15.72
CA ALA A 90 -7.75 -24.02 16.31
C ALA A 90 -6.31 -24.42 15.93
N PHE A 91 -5.80 -23.97 14.77
CA PHE A 91 -4.46 -24.31 14.33
C PHE A 91 -3.40 -23.36 14.93
N LEU A 92 -2.44 -23.96 15.64
CA LEU A 92 -1.26 -23.27 16.13
C LEU A 92 -0.34 -22.92 14.96
N ALA A 93 -0.06 -21.64 14.78
CA ALA A 93 0.96 -21.19 13.83
C ALA A 93 2.34 -21.42 14.46
N TYR A 94 2.92 -22.59 14.22
CA TYR A 94 4.31 -22.87 14.60
C TYR A 94 5.25 -21.88 13.94
N THR A 95 6.34 -21.54 14.62
CA THR A 95 7.34 -20.58 14.13
C THR A 95 7.87 -20.93 12.74
N SER A 96 8.03 -22.21 12.43
CA SER A 96 8.44 -22.68 11.10
C SER A 96 7.43 -22.31 10.02
N ALA A 97 6.13 -22.59 10.24
CA ALA A 97 5.08 -22.25 9.29
C ALA A 97 4.98 -20.73 9.06
N VAL A 98 5.20 -19.93 10.11
CA VAL A 98 5.26 -18.46 9.99
C VAL A 98 6.45 -18.02 9.15
N GLN A 99 7.62 -18.60 9.38
CA GLN A 99 8.82 -18.30 8.57
C GLN A 99 8.63 -18.68 7.10
N ASP A 100 8.01 -19.83 6.83
CA ASP A 100 7.69 -20.29 5.49
C ASP A 100 6.69 -19.34 4.79
N CYS A 101 5.64 -18.90 5.50
CA CYS A 101 4.71 -17.88 4.99
C CYS A 101 5.42 -16.56 4.65
N ILE A 102 6.34 -16.10 5.50
CA ILE A 102 7.11 -14.88 5.25
C ILE A 102 8.04 -15.05 4.05
N ALA A 103 8.70 -16.20 3.93
CA ALA A 103 9.55 -16.53 2.79
C ALA A 103 8.75 -16.55 1.48
N LEU A 104 7.58 -17.18 1.49
CA LEU A 104 6.66 -17.23 0.35
C LEU A 104 6.18 -15.84 -0.04
N THR A 105 5.78 -15.03 0.95
CA THR A 105 5.36 -13.64 0.72
C THR A 105 6.48 -12.83 0.08
N ARG A 106 7.73 -13.00 0.54
CA ARG A 106 8.90 -12.31 -0.01
C ARG A 106 9.14 -12.65 -1.48
N GLN A 107 8.91 -13.90 -1.89
CA GLN A 107 8.99 -14.27 -3.29
C GLN A 107 7.90 -13.57 -4.12
N ARG A 108 6.65 -13.59 -3.63
CA ARG A 108 5.51 -12.95 -4.31
C ARG A 108 5.65 -11.43 -4.41
N VAL A 109 6.18 -10.76 -3.39
CA VAL A 109 6.44 -9.31 -3.42
C VAL A 109 7.33 -8.94 -4.61
N LYS A 110 8.37 -9.72 -4.92
CA LYS A 110 9.26 -9.42 -6.05
C LYS A 110 8.54 -9.48 -7.39
N GLU A 111 7.67 -10.48 -7.56
CA GLU A 111 6.87 -10.68 -8.78
C GLU A 111 5.84 -9.54 -8.92
N LEU A 112 5.07 -9.27 -7.87
CA LEU A 112 4.03 -8.23 -7.86
C LEU A 112 4.62 -6.83 -8.01
N GLN A 113 5.77 -6.56 -7.40
CA GLN A 113 6.45 -5.28 -7.55
C GLN A 113 6.87 -5.04 -9.00
N LYS A 114 7.35 -6.06 -9.70
CA LYS A 114 7.68 -5.95 -11.13
C LYS A 114 6.44 -5.60 -11.96
N ILE A 115 5.35 -6.33 -11.75
CA ILE A 115 4.07 -6.12 -12.46
C ILE A 115 3.53 -4.70 -12.18
N LEU A 116 3.60 -4.24 -10.93
CA LEU A 116 3.15 -2.91 -10.56
C LEU A 116 3.98 -1.82 -11.25
N ILE A 117 5.31 -1.97 -11.29
CA ILE A 117 6.20 -1.01 -11.95
C ILE A 117 5.91 -0.95 -13.45
N GLU A 118 5.71 -2.10 -14.09
CA GLU A 118 5.36 -2.21 -15.50
C GLU A 118 4.02 -1.52 -15.79
N ALA A 119 2.98 -1.85 -15.02
CA ALA A 119 1.66 -1.24 -15.18
C ALA A 119 1.67 0.28 -14.94
N VAL A 120 2.47 0.78 -14.00
CA VAL A 120 2.57 2.23 -13.76
C VAL A 120 3.33 2.94 -14.88
N ALA A 121 4.39 2.32 -15.44
CA ALA A 121 5.14 2.89 -16.54
C ALA A 121 4.26 3.06 -17.80
N ASP A 122 3.39 2.10 -18.08
CA ASP A 122 2.43 2.18 -19.20
C ASP A 122 1.46 3.37 -19.04
N MET A 123 1.11 3.74 -17.80
CA MET A 123 0.23 4.88 -17.52
C MET A 123 0.93 6.25 -17.65
N GLU A 124 2.26 6.31 -17.71
CA GLU A 124 3.00 7.58 -17.89
C GLU A 124 3.22 7.95 -19.37
N LEU A 125 2.82 7.09 -20.30
CA LEU A 125 2.96 7.29 -21.75
C LEU A 125 1.74 7.96 -22.42
N ASP A 126 0.67 8.25 -21.65
CA ASP A 126 -0.54 8.97 -22.06
C ASP A 126 -0.65 10.35 -21.38
#